data_AF-I0Z684-F1
#
_entry.id   AF-I0Z684-F1
#
_cell.length_a   1.000
_cell.length_b   1.000
_cell.length_c   1.000
_cell.angle_alpha   90.00
_cell.angle_beta   90.00
_cell.angle_gamma   90.00
#
_symmetry.space_group_name_H-M   'P 1'
#
loop_
_entity.id
_entity.type
_entity.pdbx_description
1 polymer ?
#
loop_
_entity_poly.entity_id
_entity_poly.type
_entity_poly.pdbx_seq_one_letter_code
_entity_poly.pdbx_strand_id
1 'polypeptide(L)'
;KPLKINRDLLLYRAKVSRQAAFRAPTLLEKLKYQKASETMLRRCLALDATDGRPYVSLGKLLMQQRRYDEARSIYEEGSTATGGQNEYIWQAWATLESRLGRASQARKLYDAAIVANRKHAASWHGWGLLEKRQGNLVRARDLWLKGIRAAEGAPNPHLYQSIAVLAGEMGYVEEARRWFREGTRSIKGKQSHALWHAWALLESQKGESSAVRYLFRKGLESNARSRFIHLDWGLWEKSQGQVENARSLFKRGHQLNALDAPLLQAWALLERDAGKLDEARQLFEAGSRADPHHLHVWQAWGVLEHKAGNISRARELFQQGVWAQPRGKAVAYVWQAWAVLESQQGNVDLARQLFKCAVKADPASEASWLSWAAMEEEQGAVQRAAELRSYRMQGFNEIVLPAGF
;
A
#
# COMPACT_ATOMS: atom_id res chain seq x y z
N LYS A 1 -30.58 29.00 -12.72
CA LYS A 1 -29.40 28.49 -11.95
C LYS A 1 -29.93 27.60 -10.82
N PRO A 2 -29.58 26.30 -10.77
CA PRO A 2 -29.99 25.44 -9.66
C PRO A 2 -29.43 25.98 -8.33
N LEU A 3 -30.19 25.85 -7.25
CA LEU A 3 -29.75 26.27 -5.92
C LEU A 3 -28.47 25.52 -5.53
N LYS A 4 -27.48 26.25 -5.00
CA LYS A 4 -26.19 25.70 -4.51
C LYS A 4 -26.37 24.51 -3.57
N ILE A 5 -27.44 24.54 -2.75
CA ILE A 5 -27.82 23.48 -1.80
C ILE A 5 -28.11 22.16 -2.50
N ASN A 6 -28.82 22.16 -3.64
CA ASN A 6 -29.15 20.94 -4.37
C ASN A 6 -27.90 20.27 -4.96
N ARG A 7 -26.91 21.06 -5.38
CA ARG A 7 -25.62 20.57 -5.89
C ARG A 7 -24.76 19.97 -4.79
N ASP A 8 -24.60 20.69 -3.67
CA ASP A 8 -23.79 20.22 -2.55
C ASP A 8 -24.41 18.96 -1.91
N LEU A 9 -25.74 18.86 -1.89
CA LEU A 9 -26.45 17.65 -1.46
C LEU A 9 -26.20 16.47 -2.39
N LEU A 10 -26.23 16.66 -3.71
CA LEU A 10 -25.93 15.61 -4.68
C LEU A 10 -24.48 15.14 -4.57
N LEU A 11 -23.53 16.07 -4.43
CA LEU A 11 -22.11 15.76 -4.19
C LEU A 11 -21.91 14.99 -2.88
N TYR A 12 -22.61 15.40 -1.81
CA TYR A 12 -22.59 14.69 -0.54
C TYR A 12 -23.14 13.27 -0.67
N ARG A 13 -24.31 13.10 -1.32
CA ARG A 13 -24.90 11.78 -1.58
C ARG A 13 -23.97 10.91 -2.41
N ALA A 14 -23.37 11.45 -3.47
CA ALA A 14 -22.38 10.73 -4.27
C ALA A 14 -21.16 10.27 -3.45
N LYS A 15 -20.67 11.14 -2.53
CA LYS A 15 -19.58 10.80 -1.61
C LYS A 15 -19.99 9.70 -0.64
N VAL A 16 -21.19 9.76 -0.07
CA VAL A 16 -21.73 8.73 0.83
C VAL A 16 -21.88 7.41 0.09
N SER A 17 -22.43 7.39 -1.12
CA SER A 17 -22.51 6.18 -1.94
C SER A 17 -21.13 5.61 -2.25
N ARG A 18 -20.13 6.45 -2.51
CA ARG A 18 -18.74 5.98 -2.70
C ARG A 18 -18.15 5.37 -1.42
N GLN A 19 -18.43 5.95 -0.26
CA GLN A 19 -18.00 5.39 1.03
C GLN A 19 -18.72 4.07 1.34
N ALA A 20 -20.02 3.98 1.02
CA ALA A 20 -20.79 2.75 1.13
C ALA A 20 -20.24 1.67 0.19
N ALA A 21 -19.87 2.02 -1.05
CA ALA A 21 -19.22 1.08 -1.97
C ALA A 21 -17.89 0.52 -1.43
N PHE A 22 -17.14 1.32 -0.66
CA PHE A 22 -15.90 0.85 -0.03
C PHE A 22 -16.16 -0.12 1.12
N ARG A 23 -17.27 0.06 1.86
CA ARG A 23 -17.66 -0.78 2.99
C ARG A 23 -18.53 -1.98 2.61
N ALA A 24 -19.00 -2.04 1.36
CA ALA A 24 -19.89 -3.09 0.89
C ALA A 24 -19.15 -4.44 0.90
N PRO A 25 -19.71 -5.48 1.55
CA PRO A 25 -19.08 -6.79 1.65
C PRO A 25 -19.12 -7.55 0.32
N THR A 26 -20.15 -7.34 -0.49
CA THR A 26 -20.32 -8.06 -1.76
C THR A 26 -19.94 -7.20 -2.98
N LEU A 27 -19.41 -7.87 -4.02
CA LEU A 27 -19.07 -7.21 -5.28
C LEU A 27 -20.28 -6.57 -5.96
N LEU A 28 -21.46 -7.22 -5.87
CA LEU A 28 -22.70 -6.73 -6.47
C LEU A 28 -23.17 -5.42 -5.83
N GLU A 29 -23.15 -5.35 -4.50
CA GLU A 29 -23.48 -4.12 -3.77
C GLU A 29 -22.46 -3.02 -4.06
N LYS A 30 -21.17 -3.35 -4.11
CA LYS A 30 -20.12 -2.40 -4.47
C LYS A 30 -20.37 -1.79 -5.85
N LEU A 31 -20.69 -2.61 -6.85
CA LEU A 31 -21.02 -2.14 -8.19
C LEU A 31 -22.31 -1.28 -8.21
N LYS A 32 -23.33 -1.65 -7.42
CA LYS A 32 -24.57 -0.88 -7.29
C LYS A 32 -24.30 0.52 -6.73
N TYR A 33 -23.54 0.61 -5.64
CA TYR A 33 -23.19 1.90 -5.02
C TYR A 33 -22.26 2.75 -5.91
N GLN A 34 -21.35 2.11 -6.65
CA GLN A 34 -20.50 2.80 -7.62
C GLN A 34 -21.33 3.39 -8.78
N LYS A 35 -22.24 2.60 -9.37
CA LYS A 35 -23.14 3.08 -10.44
C LYS A 35 -24.01 4.24 -9.94
N ALA A 36 -24.55 4.14 -8.73
CA ALA A 36 -25.33 5.22 -8.12
C ALA A 36 -24.50 6.50 -7.90
N SER A 37 -23.24 6.37 -7.47
CA SER A 37 -22.33 7.51 -7.34
C SER A 37 -22.03 8.15 -8.70
N GLU A 38 -21.79 7.34 -9.73
CA GLU A 38 -21.51 7.78 -11.10
C GLU A 38 -22.68 8.57 -11.70
N THR A 39 -23.92 8.08 -11.56
CA THR A 39 -25.12 8.77 -12.07
C THR A 39 -25.36 10.10 -11.35
N MET A 40 -25.17 10.14 -10.03
CA MET A 40 -25.29 11.38 -9.26
C MET A 40 -24.23 12.42 -9.67
N LEU A 41 -23.00 11.99 -9.92
CA LEU A 41 -21.91 12.88 -10.38
C LEU A 41 -22.17 13.42 -11.78
N ARG A 42 -22.62 12.58 -12.73
CA ARG A 42 -23.02 13.05 -14.07
C ARG A 42 -24.19 14.03 -14.01
N ARG A 43 -25.16 13.80 -13.12
CA ARG A 43 -26.25 14.77 -12.88
C ARG A 43 -25.73 16.10 -12.33
N CYS A 44 -24.69 16.09 -11.50
CA CYS A 44 -24.05 17.35 -11.04
C CYS A 44 -23.43 18.11 -12.21
N LEU A 45 -22.76 17.41 -13.14
CA LEU A 45 -22.17 18.02 -14.33
C LEU A 45 -23.22 18.63 -15.26
N ALA A 46 -24.35 17.94 -15.45
CA ALA A 46 -25.47 18.46 -16.25
C ALA A 46 -26.12 19.71 -15.64
N LEU A 47 -26.05 19.88 -14.33
CA LEU A 47 -26.58 21.05 -13.63
C LEU A 47 -25.63 22.25 -13.68
N ASP A 48 -24.33 22.00 -13.62
CA ASP A 48 -23.28 23.01 -13.65
C ASP A 48 -21.94 22.43 -14.12
N ALA A 49 -21.60 22.71 -15.37
CA ALA A 49 -20.34 22.28 -15.98
C ALA A 49 -19.13 23.07 -15.45
N THR A 50 -19.32 24.19 -14.74
CA THR A 50 -18.20 25.02 -14.25
C THR A 50 -17.66 24.57 -12.89
N ASP A 51 -18.36 23.67 -12.19
CA ASP A 51 -17.87 23.11 -10.93
C ASP A 51 -16.87 21.98 -11.22
N GLY A 52 -15.61 22.13 -10.79
CA GLY A 52 -14.59 21.10 -10.99
C GLY A 52 -14.65 19.91 -10.02
N ARG A 53 -15.39 20.01 -8.92
CA ARG A 53 -15.46 18.94 -7.88
C ARG A 53 -16.04 17.61 -8.40
N PRO A 54 -17.12 17.60 -9.21
CA PRO A 54 -17.66 16.38 -9.77
C PRO A 54 -16.70 15.72 -10.77
N TYR A 55 -15.99 16.48 -11.62
CA TYR A 55 -14.99 15.95 -12.55
C TYR A 55 -13.88 15.18 -11.83
N VAL A 56 -13.30 15.78 -10.77
CA VAL A 56 -12.27 15.11 -9.95
C VAL A 56 -12.82 13.85 -9.28
N SER A 57 -14.06 13.90 -8.80
CA SER A 57 -14.68 12.77 -8.09
C SER A 57 -15.04 11.62 -9.03
N LEU A 58 -15.55 11.95 -10.22
CA LEU A 58 -15.93 11.01 -11.27
C LEU A 58 -14.70 10.35 -11.89
N GLY A 59 -13.67 11.14 -12.24
CA GLY A 59 -12.40 10.60 -12.72
C GLY A 59 -11.76 9.63 -11.71
N LYS A 60 -11.75 9.97 -10.40
CA LYS A 60 -11.27 9.05 -9.36
C LYS A 60 -12.09 7.75 -9.27
N LEU A 61 -13.40 7.80 -9.50
CA LEU A 61 -14.28 6.63 -9.53
C LEU A 61 -13.99 5.74 -10.76
N LEU A 62 -13.86 6.34 -11.94
CA LEU A 62 -13.53 5.64 -13.18
C LEU A 62 -12.13 4.99 -13.12
N MET A 63 -11.17 5.68 -12.50
CA MET A 63 -9.84 5.12 -12.21
C MET A 63 -9.92 3.87 -11.31
N GLN A 64 -10.82 3.84 -10.33
CA GLN A 64 -11.03 2.65 -9.48
C GLN A 64 -11.63 1.49 -10.27
N GLN A 65 -12.48 1.79 -11.27
CA GLN A 65 -13.08 0.82 -12.18
C GLN A 65 -12.13 0.39 -13.32
N ARG A 66 -10.89 0.91 -13.36
CA ARG A 66 -9.92 0.71 -14.45
C ARG A 66 -10.37 1.21 -15.83
N ARG A 67 -11.37 2.10 -15.88
CA ARG A 67 -11.84 2.79 -17.11
C ARG A 67 -11.00 4.03 -17.35
N TYR A 68 -9.75 3.83 -17.78
CA TYR A 68 -8.76 4.90 -17.84
C TYR A 68 -9.02 5.93 -18.95
N ASP A 69 -9.49 5.49 -20.12
CA ASP A 69 -9.69 6.39 -21.26
C ASP A 69 -10.90 7.31 -21.03
N GLU A 70 -11.98 6.77 -20.47
CA GLU A 70 -13.10 7.60 -20.02
C GLU A 70 -12.69 8.59 -18.92
N ALA A 71 -11.84 8.18 -17.98
CA ALA A 71 -11.34 9.08 -16.94
C ALA A 71 -10.53 10.25 -17.54
N ARG A 72 -9.78 10.02 -18.62
CA ARG A 72 -9.06 11.08 -19.35
C ARG A 72 -10.02 12.06 -20.00
N SER A 73 -11.02 11.57 -20.75
CA SER A 73 -12.04 12.41 -21.39
C SER A 73 -12.71 13.33 -20.36
N ILE A 74 -13.10 12.77 -19.21
CA ILE A 74 -13.71 13.55 -18.13
C ILE A 74 -12.76 14.61 -17.56
N TYR A 75 -11.46 14.34 -17.43
CA TYR A 75 -10.52 15.37 -16.97
C TYR A 75 -10.26 16.44 -18.03
N GLU A 76 -10.21 16.07 -19.30
CA GLU A 76 -10.07 17.00 -20.42
C GLU A 76 -11.28 17.94 -20.51
N GLU A 77 -12.50 17.38 -20.51
CA GLU A 77 -13.76 18.12 -20.44
C GLU A 77 -13.82 19.02 -19.20
N GLY A 78 -13.40 18.52 -18.04
CA GLY A 78 -13.35 19.30 -16.81
C GLY A 78 -12.35 20.46 -16.89
N SER A 79 -11.23 20.26 -17.56
CA SER A 79 -10.21 21.31 -17.74
C SER A 79 -10.72 22.44 -18.66
N THR A 80 -11.42 22.10 -19.75
CA THR A 80 -12.00 23.10 -20.67
C THR A 80 -13.20 23.81 -20.03
N ALA A 81 -14.09 23.09 -19.37
CA ALA A 81 -15.29 23.64 -18.75
C ALA A 81 -14.99 24.57 -17.55
N THR A 82 -13.87 24.35 -16.85
CA THR A 82 -13.40 25.23 -15.76
C THR A 82 -12.44 26.33 -16.22
N GLY A 83 -12.19 26.46 -17.52
CA GLY A 83 -11.24 27.43 -18.09
C GLY A 83 -9.79 27.20 -17.65
N GLY A 84 -9.42 25.96 -17.30
CA GLY A 84 -8.08 25.58 -16.87
C GLY A 84 -7.67 26.08 -15.48
N GLN A 85 -8.56 26.78 -14.76
CA GLN A 85 -8.23 27.40 -13.47
C GLN A 85 -8.24 26.41 -12.29
N ASN A 86 -8.87 25.24 -12.45
CA ASN A 86 -9.00 24.27 -11.37
C ASN A 86 -7.77 23.36 -11.28
N GLU A 87 -6.95 23.60 -10.26
CA GLU A 87 -5.70 22.88 -10.04
C GLU A 87 -5.89 21.41 -9.66
N TYR A 88 -7.04 21.07 -9.05
CA TYR A 88 -7.33 19.70 -8.62
C TYR A 88 -7.63 18.76 -9.79
N ILE A 89 -8.16 19.28 -10.91
CA ILE A 89 -8.40 18.50 -12.13
C ILE A 89 -7.07 18.12 -12.75
N TRP A 90 -6.20 19.10 -12.97
CA TRP A 90 -4.85 18.88 -13.50
C TRP A 90 -4.03 17.93 -12.62
N GLN A 91 -4.08 18.09 -11.30
CA GLN A 91 -3.42 17.19 -10.34
C GLN A 91 -3.94 15.75 -10.45
N ALA A 92 -5.26 15.57 -10.54
CA ALA A 92 -5.87 14.24 -10.65
C ALA A 92 -5.54 13.57 -11.98
N TRP A 93 -5.53 14.33 -13.07
CA TRP A 93 -5.14 13.85 -14.40
C TRP A 93 -3.65 13.49 -14.45
N ALA A 94 -2.76 14.33 -13.92
CA ALA A 94 -1.34 14.03 -13.82
C ALA A 94 -1.08 12.73 -13.03
N THR A 95 -1.85 12.51 -11.96
CA THR A 95 -1.76 11.28 -11.15
C THR A 95 -2.23 10.04 -11.92
N LEU A 96 -3.22 10.17 -12.81
CA LEU A 96 -3.64 9.11 -13.72
C LEU A 96 -2.53 8.77 -14.71
N GLU A 97 -1.96 9.76 -15.40
CA GLU A 97 -0.88 9.53 -16.36
C GLU A 97 0.38 8.96 -15.70
N SER A 98 0.70 9.41 -14.48
CA SER A 98 1.77 8.84 -13.67
C SER A 98 1.57 7.35 -13.40
N ARG A 99 0.33 6.90 -13.12
CA ARG A 99 0.03 5.48 -12.88
C ARG A 99 0.13 4.64 -14.15
N LEU A 100 -0.11 5.24 -15.31
CA LEU A 100 -0.02 4.59 -16.62
C LEU A 100 1.40 4.61 -17.20
N GLY A 101 2.38 5.12 -16.45
CA GLY A 101 3.78 5.19 -16.88
C GLY A 101 4.08 6.32 -17.87
N ARG A 102 3.11 7.19 -18.19
CA ARG A 102 3.27 8.30 -19.13
C ARG A 102 3.90 9.52 -18.43
N ALA A 103 5.15 9.36 -18.03
CA ALA A 103 5.94 10.32 -17.28
C ALA A 103 5.97 11.73 -17.89
N SER A 104 6.21 11.83 -19.21
CA SER A 104 6.33 13.11 -19.92
C SER A 104 5.02 13.90 -19.92
N GLN A 105 3.90 13.25 -20.15
CA GLN A 105 2.56 13.85 -20.11
C GLN A 105 2.21 14.28 -18.67
N ALA A 106 2.49 13.43 -17.69
CA ALA A 106 2.25 13.75 -16.28
C ALA A 106 2.99 15.02 -15.83
N ARG A 107 4.24 15.24 -16.29
CA ARG A 107 4.99 16.48 -16.00
C ARG A 107 4.30 17.73 -16.54
N LYS A 108 3.85 17.70 -17.79
CA LYS A 108 3.12 18.83 -18.41
C LYS A 108 1.84 19.16 -17.64
N LEU A 109 1.13 18.13 -17.18
CA LEU A 109 -0.09 18.30 -16.40
C LEU A 109 0.18 18.84 -14.99
N TYR A 110 1.26 18.42 -14.33
CA TYR A 110 1.68 19.01 -13.05
C TYR A 110 2.10 20.47 -13.20
N ASP A 111 2.79 20.80 -14.29
CA ASP A 111 3.16 22.18 -14.61
C ASP A 111 1.91 23.06 -14.82
N ALA A 112 0.95 22.59 -15.62
CA ALA A 112 -0.35 23.26 -15.80
C ALA A 112 -1.09 23.47 -14.47
N ALA A 113 -1.04 22.49 -13.55
CA ALA A 113 -1.65 22.63 -12.23
C ALA A 113 -0.99 23.72 -11.38
N ILE A 114 0.32 23.90 -11.49
CA ILE A 114 1.09 24.93 -10.77
C ILE A 114 0.86 26.30 -11.38
N VAL A 115 0.73 26.40 -12.70
CA VAL A 115 0.34 27.64 -13.40
C VAL A 115 -1.05 28.08 -12.94
N ALA A 116 -2.00 27.14 -12.80
CA ALA A 116 -3.34 27.43 -12.27
C ALA A 116 -3.30 27.94 -10.82
N ASN A 117 -2.55 27.27 -9.95
CA ASN A 117 -2.35 27.71 -8.57
C ASN A 117 -0.97 27.35 -8.03
N ARG A 118 -0.08 28.35 -7.96
CA ARG A 118 1.30 28.17 -7.48
C ARG A 118 1.38 27.66 -6.03
N LYS A 119 0.39 27.99 -5.19
CA LYS A 119 0.34 27.59 -3.77
C LYS A 119 -0.19 26.17 -3.56
N HIS A 120 -0.56 25.47 -4.63
CA HIS A 120 -1.18 24.16 -4.52
C HIS A 120 -0.17 23.05 -4.19
N ALA A 121 0.01 22.82 -2.89
CA ALA A 121 0.97 21.86 -2.36
C ALA A 121 0.79 20.41 -2.86
N ALA A 122 -0.43 19.97 -3.21
CA ALA A 122 -0.65 18.60 -3.65
C ALA A 122 -0.09 18.32 -5.07
N SER A 123 -0.01 19.33 -5.95
CA SER A 123 0.65 19.20 -7.26
C SER A 123 2.17 19.12 -7.12
N TRP A 124 2.77 20.00 -6.31
CA TRP A 124 4.20 19.93 -5.99
C TRP A 124 4.58 18.57 -5.37
N HIS A 125 3.76 18.10 -4.44
CA HIS A 125 3.93 16.80 -3.81
C HIS A 125 3.85 15.65 -4.83
N GLY A 126 2.81 15.65 -5.66
CA GLY A 126 2.59 14.65 -6.71
C GLY A 126 3.69 14.61 -7.76
N TRP A 127 4.19 15.78 -8.18
CA TRP A 127 5.29 15.87 -9.14
C TRP A 127 6.60 15.34 -8.54
N GLY A 128 6.96 15.73 -7.32
CA GLY A 128 8.16 15.18 -6.68
C GLY A 128 8.06 13.66 -6.48
N LEU A 129 6.87 13.12 -6.19
CA LEU A 129 6.66 11.67 -6.12
C LEU A 129 6.84 10.97 -7.47
N LEU A 130 6.39 11.60 -8.57
CA LEU A 130 6.61 11.11 -9.93
C LEU A 130 8.11 11.04 -10.25
N GLU A 131 8.88 12.08 -9.93
CA GLU A 131 10.34 12.11 -10.16
C GLU A 131 11.06 11.09 -9.28
N LYS A 132 10.66 10.94 -8.01
CA LYS A 132 11.22 9.90 -7.12
C LYS A 132 11.00 8.51 -7.70
N ARG A 133 9.81 8.20 -8.23
CA ARG A 133 9.51 6.90 -8.86
C ARG A 133 10.34 6.64 -10.12
N GLN A 134 10.81 7.69 -10.80
CA GLN A 134 11.70 7.59 -11.95
C GLN A 134 13.18 7.55 -11.57
N GLY A 135 13.52 7.60 -10.27
CA GLY A 135 14.90 7.63 -9.79
C GLY A 135 15.54 9.03 -9.79
N ASN A 136 14.82 10.08 -10.17
CA ASN A 136 15.33 11.45 -10.21
C ASN A 136 15.26 12.13 -8.82
N LEU A 137 16.01 11.59 -7.85
CA LEU A 137 15.92 12.00 -6.44
C LEU A 137 16.26 13.48 -6.21
N VAL A 138 17.25 14.01 -6.92
CA VAL A 138 17.65 15.43 -6.81
C VAL A 138 16.53 16.36 -7.26
N ARG A 139 15.89 16.04 -8.39
CA ARG A 139 14.75 16.81 -8.91
C ARG A 139 13.55 16.70 -7.97
N ALA A 140 13.27 15.52 -7.42
CA ALA A 140 12.21 15.34 -6.43
C ALA A 140 12.41 16.24 -5.21
N ARG A 141 13.63 16.31 -4.67
CA ARG A 141 13.98 17.19 -3.55
C ARG A 141 13.75 18.66 -3.88
N ASP A 142 14.24 19.13 -5.03
CA ASP A 142 14.08 20.53 -5.46
C ASP A 142 12.59 20.91 -5.65
N LEU A 143 11.79 20.03 -6.25
CA LEU A 143 10.35 20.24 -6.43
C LEU A 143 9.61 20.36 -5.08
N TRP A 144 9.94 19.53 -4.10
CA TRP A 144 9.32 19.64 -2.77
C TRP A 144 9.77 20.89 -2.02
N LEU A 145 11.04 21.29 -2.14
CA LEU A 145 11.54 22.56 -1.58
C LEU A 145 10.83 23.77 -2.20
N LYS A 146 10.66 23.78 -3.53
CA LYS A 146 9.88 24.80 -4.24
C LYS A 146 8.43 24.82 -3.77
N GLY A 147 7.83 23.65 -3.57
CA GLY A 147 6.48 23.53 -3.03
C GLY A 147 6.34 24.07 -1.61
N ILE A 148 7.33 23.83 -0.74
CA ILE A 148 7.34 24.35 0.63
C ILE A 148 7.43 25.88 0.62
N ARG A 149 8.34 26.46 -0.18
CA ARG A 149 8.48 27.91 -0.35
C ARG A 149 7.22 28.54 -0.94
N ALA A 150 6.64 27.91 -1.96
CA ALA A 150 5.40 28.39 -2.57
C ALA A 150 4.19 28.33 -1.62
N ALA A 151 4.20 27.41 -0.65
CA ALA A 151 3.13 27.20 0.32
C ALA A 151 3.43 27.83 1.70
N GLU A 152 4.33 28.81 1.80
CA GLU A 152 4.73 29.45 3.08
C GLU A 152 3.57 29.93 3.96
N GLY A 153 2.44 30.36 3.38
CA GLY A 153 1.24 30.76 4.13
C GLY A 153 0.34 29.59 4.60
N ALA A 154 0.54 28.38 4.08
CA ALA A 154 -0.26 27.20 4.41
C ALA A 154 0.61 25.93 4.36
N PRO A 155 1.51 25.73 5.34
CA PRO A 155 2.41 24.59 5.37
C PRO A 155 1.64 23.27 5.25
N ASN A 156 2.02 22.45 4.27
CA ASN A 156 1.37 21.17 4.01
C ASN A 156 2.21 20.02 4.62
N PRO A 157 1.66 19.24 5.57
CA PRO A 157 2.40 18.14 6.21
C PRO A 157 2.96 17.11 5.23
N HIS A 158 2.29 16.86 4.10
CA HIS A 158 2.73 15.85 3.13
C HIS A 158 4.02 16.26 2.40
N LEU A 159 4.26 17.55 2.18
CA LEU A 159 5.51 18.02 1.57
C LEU A 159 6.70 17.79 2.52
N TYR A 160 6.54 18.15 3.80
CA TYR A 160 7.54 17.92 4.84
C TYR A 160 7.78 16.43 5.09
N GLN A 161 6.73 15.61 5.08
CA GLN A 161 6.84 14.16 5.20
C GLN A 161 7.67 13.59 4.05
N SER A 162 7.36 13.95 2.80
CA SER A 162 8.03 13.38 1.63
C SER A 162 9.49 13.79 1.52
N ILE A 163 9.83 15.05 1.80
CA ILE A 163 11.23 15.50 1.80
C ILE A 163 12.03 14.87 2.95
N ALA A 164 11.43 14.71 4.13
CA ALA A 164 12.09 14.08 5.27
C ALA A 164 12.34 12.59 5.04
N VAL A 165 11.35 11.86 4.50
CA VAL A 165 11.50 10.45 4.15
C VAL A 165 12.59 10.26 3.09
N LEU A 166 12.63 11.11 2.05
CA LEU A 166 13.70 11.06 1.06
C LEU A 166 15.08 11.35 1.66
N ALA A 167 15.19 12.34 2.55
CA ALA A 167 16.44 12.62 3.25
C ALA A 167 16.89 11.43 4.10
N GLY A 168 15.95 10.74 4.76
CA GLY A 168 16.22 9.50 5.51
C GLY A 168 16.70 8.36 4.63
N GLU A 169 16.05 8.13 3.48
CA GLU A 169 16.46 7.12 2.48
C GLU A 169 17.87 7.40 1.93
N MET A 170 18.24 8.68 1.80
CA MET A 170 19.58 9.11 1.38
C MET A 170 20.62 9.07 2.52
N GLY A 171 20.23 8.70 3.74
CA GLY A 171 21.10 8.63 4.91
C GLY A 171 21.29 9.95 5.67
N TYR A 172 20.70 11.06 5.21
CA TYR A 172 20.77 12.37 5.86
C TYR A 172 19.75 12.49 7.01
N VAL A 173 20.01 11.77 8.10
CA VAL A 173 19.09 11.65 9.26
C VAL A 173 18.84 13.00 9.94
N GLU A 174 19.88 13.82 10.14
CA GLU A 174 19.74 15.12 10.80
C GLU A 174 18.91 16.12 9.97
N GLU A 175 19.08 16.10 8.64
CA GLU A 175 18.23 16.89 7.75
C GLU A 175 16.77 16.40 7.83
N ALA A 176 16.55 15.09 7.83
CA ALA A 176 15.20 14.53 7.96
C ALA A 176 14.53 14.95 9.28
N ARG A 177 15.25 14.87 10.40
CA ARG A 177 14.80 15.36 11.72
C ARG A 177 14.45 16.85 11.71
N ARG A 178 15.25 17.66 11.02
CA ARG A 178 14.95 19.09 10.85
C ARG A 178 13.64 19.29 10.09
N TRP A 179 13.43 18.61 8.97
CA TRP A 179 12.20 18.72 8.19
C TRP A 179 10.96 18.25 8.95
N PHE A 180 11.07 17.17 9.75
CA PHE A 180 9.98 16.73 10.62
C PHE A 180 9.66 17.76 11.71
N ARG A 181 10.68 18.35 12.34
CA ARG A 181 10.49 19.45 13.31
C ARG A 181 9.82 20.66 12.67
N GLU A 182 10.24 21.06 11.48
CA GLU A 182 9.63 22.19 10.76
C GLU A 182 8.18 21.89 10.38
N GLY A 183 7.89 20.68 9.88
CA GLY A 183 6.53 20.26 9.55
C GLY A 183 5.59 20.28 10.75
N THR A 184 6.06 19.81 11.91
CA THR A 184 5.28 19.73 13.16
C THR A 184 5.10 21.06 13.90
N ARG A 185 5.79 22.14 13.49
CA ARG A 185 5.52 23.50 14.03
C ARG A 185 4.12 23.98 13.67
N SER A 186 3.64 23.63 12.47
CA SER A 186 2.34 24.04 11.98
C SER A 186 1.18 23.29 12.67
N ILE A 187 0.03 23.94 12.84
CA ILE A 187 -1.18 23.30 13.40
C ILE A 187 -1.58 22.06 12.59
N LYS A 188 -1.57 22.18 11.26
CA LYS A 188 -1.85 21.06 10.33
C LYS A 188 -0.83 19.93 10.48
N GLY A 189 0.43 20.26 10.75
CA GLY A 189 1.49 19.30 11.03
C GLY A 189 1.29 18.56 12.34
N LYS A 190 0.93 19.27 13.42
CA LYS A 190 0.63 18.65 14.72
C LYS A 190 -0.55 17.67 14.64
N GLN A 191 -1.55 18.00 13.82
CA GLN A 191 -2.71 17.14 13.56
C GLN A 191 -2.42 16.00 12.55
N SER A 192 -1.25 16.00 11.91
CA SER A 192 -0.91 15.00 10.89
C SER A 192 -0.30 13.75 11.51
N HIS A 193 -1.13 12.73 11.73
CA HIS A 193 -0.67 11.41 12.16
C HIS A 193 0.36 10.79 11.21
N ALA A 194 0.26 11.05 9.89
CA ALA A 194 1.21 10.56 8.90
C ALA A 194 2.61 11.16 9.07
N LEU A 195 2.71 12.42 9.50
CA LEU A 195 3.99 13.09 9.73
C LEU A 195 4.69 12.52 10.96
N TRP A 196 3.96 12.39 12.08
CA TRP A 196 4.47 11.78 13.31
C TRP A 196 4.85 10.31 13.11
N HIS A 197 4.03 9.56 12.37
CA HIS A 197 4.28 8.16 12.03
C HIS A 197 5.56 7.99 11.21
N ALA A 198 5.76 8.79 10.17
CA ALA A 198 6.97 8.75 9.35
C ALA A 198 8.23 9.14 10.16
N TRP A 199 8.11 10.10 11.07
CA TRP A 199 9.21 10.46 11.97
C TRP A 199 9.53 9.33 12.94
N ALA A 200 8.52 8.72 13.56
CA ALA A 200 8.70 7.58 14.44
C ALA A 200 9.36 6.39 13.71
N LEU A 201 9.00 6.14 12.46
CA LEU A 201 9.61 5.09 11.64
C LEU A 201 11.08 5.39 11.33
N LEU A 202 11.43 6.64 11.02
CA LEU A 202 12.84 7.02 10.83
C LEU A 202 13.65 6.80 12.11
N GLU A 203 13.15 7.26 13.24
CA GLU A 203 13.82 7.06 14.53
C GLU A 203 13.86 5.59 14.94
N SER A 204 12.88 4.78 14.57
CA SER A 204 12.86 3.35 14.91
C SER A 204 14.05 2.56 14.35
N GLN A 205 14.70 3.06 13.29
CA GLN A 205 15.85 2.43 12.66
C GLN A 205 17.18 2.71 13.38
N LYS A 206 17.30 3.81 14.14
CA LYS A 206 18.59 4.30 14.69
C LYS A 206 18.51 4.92 16.09
N GLY A 207 17.32 5.21 16.56
CA GLY A 207 17.06 6.09 17.70
C GLY A 207 16.81 5.35 19.01
N GLU A 208 16.86 6.11 20.09
CA GLU A 208 16.58 5.66 21.45
C GLU A 208 15.11 5.26 21.62
N SER A 209 14.87 4.18 22.35
CA SER A 209 13.53 3.60 22.55
C SER A 209 12.52 4.59 23.19
N SER A 210 13.00 5.54 23.99
CA SER A 210 12.17 6.58 24.62
C SER A 210 11.60 7.57 23.60
N ALA A 211 12.43 8.05 22.68
CA ALA A 211 12.05 9.00 21.64
C ALA A 211 11.04 8.40 20.67
N VAL A 212 11.24 7.15 20.26
CA VAL A 212 10.33 6.43 19.34
C VAL A 212 8.94 6.30 19.96
N ARG A 213 8.84 5.87 21.23
CA ARG A 213 7.56 5.79 21.97
C ARG A 213 6.86 7.14 22.08
N TYR A 214 7.62 8.20 22.32
CA TYR A 214 7.08 9.56 22.38
C TYR A 214 6.47 9.97 21.03
N LEU A 215 7.17 9.73 19.92
CA LEU A 215 6.70 10.07 18.59
C LEU A 215 5.44 9.28 18.18
N PHE A 216 5.40 7.97 18.45
CA PHE A 216 4.20 7.17 18.20
C PHE A 216 3.01 7.64 19.05
N ARG A 217 3.25 8.00 20.32
CA ARG A 217 2.21 8.59 21.19
C ARG A 217 1.66 9.88 20.60
N LYS A 218 2.52 10.79 20.13
CA LYS A 218 2.09 12.01 19.42
C LYS A 218 1.29 11.71 18.15
N GLY A 219 1.68 10.68 17.41
CA GLY A 219 0.90 10.19 16.29
C GLY A 219 -0.51 9.76 16.69
N LEU A 220 -0.67 9.00 17.79
CA LEU A 220 -1.98 8.58 18.29
C LEU A 220 -2.80 9.71 18.92
N GLU A 221 -2.18 10.72 19.53
CA GLU A 221 -2.88 11.93 20.00
C GLU A 221 -3.56 12.64 18.82
N SER A 222 -2.90 12.67 17.65
CA SER A 222 -3.47 13.29 16.45
C SER A 222 -4.55 12.44 15.77
N ASN A 223 -4.39 11.10 15.76
CA ASN A 223 -5.41 10.18 15.28
C ASN A 223 -5.34 8.83 16.03
N ALA A 224 -6.20 8.68 17.03
CA ALA A 224 -6.25 7.49 17.85
C ALA A 224 -6.60 6.21 17.06
N ARG A 225 -7.32 6.34 15.94
CA ARG A 225 -7.78 5.21 15.10
C ARG A 225 -6.79 4.82 14.00
N SER A 226 -5.61 5.45 13.93
CA SER A 226 -4.64 5.15 12.87
C SER A 226 -4.15 3.69 12.95
N ARG A 227 -4.60 2.84 12.00
CA ARG A 227 -4.14 1.44 11.91
C ARG A 227 -2.63 1.31 11.74
N PHE A 228 -2.02 2.18 10.93
CA PHE A 228 -0.59 2.15 10.62
C PHE A 228 0.26 2.39 11.87
N ILE A 229 -0.17 3.29 12.76
CA ILE A 229 0.58 3.57 13.98
C ILE A 229 0.49 2.41 14.97
N HIS A 230 -0.70 1.83 15.19
CA HIS A 230 -0.84 0.66 16.07
C HIS A 230 -0.04 -0.54 15.56
N LEU A 231 -0.07 -0.78 14.25
CA LEU A 231 0.69 -1.85 13.61
C LEU A 231 2.20 -1.63 13.77
N ASP A 232 2.72 -0.49 13.33
CA ASP A 232 4.17 -0.26 13.27
C ASP A 232 4.76 -0.06 14.67
N TRP A 233 4.03 0.58 15.59
CA TRP A 233 4.46 0.66 16.98
C TRP A 233 4.46 -0.72 17.65
N GLY A 234 3.43 -1.54 17.43
CA GLY A 234 3.38 -2.90 17.98
C GLY A 234 4.48 -3.80 17.42
N LEU A 235 4.76 -3.72 16.11
CA LEU A 235 5.87 -4.44 15.48
C LEU A 235 7.23 -3.97 16.02
N TRP A 236 7.38 -2.67 16.25
CA TRP A 236 8.58 -2.12 16.84
C TRP A 236 8.76 -2.57 18.30
N GLU A 237 7.74 -2.51 19.16
CA GLU A 237 7.83 -3.03 20.55
C GLU A 237 8.15 -4.53 20.57
N LYS A 238 7.58 -5.30 19.64
CA LYS A 238 7.93 -6.72 19.46
C LYS A 238 9.43 -6.89 19.15
N SER A 239 9.99 -6.07 18.27
CA SER A 239 11.42 -6.12 17.93
C SER A 239 12.33 -5.75 19.11
N GLN A 240 11.83 -4.93 20.05
CA GLN A 240 12.51 -4.58 21.30
C GLN A 240 12.32 -5.63 22.41
N GLY A 241 11.65 -6.75 22.12
CA GLY A 241 11.36 -7.83 23.09
C GLY A 241 10.23 -7.51 24.06
N GLN A 242 9.51 -6.40 23.89
CA GLN A 242 8.44 -5.94 24.78
C GLN A 242 7.09 -6.54 24.36
N VAL A 243 6.95 -7.86 24.54
CA VAL A 243 5.82 -8.67 24.05
C VAL A 243 4.47 -8.18 24.60
N GLU A 244 4.38 -7.86 25.89
CA GLU A 244 3.16 -7.40 26.54
C GLU A 244 2.69 -6.04 25.99
N ASN A 245 3.63 -5.12 25.78
CA ASN A 245 3.33 -3.81 25.19
C ASN A 245 2.84 -3.98 23.75
N ALA A 246 3.52 -4.78 22.95
CA ALA A 246 3.11 -5.10 21.59
C ALA A 246 1.69 -5.70 21.56
N ARG A 247 1.40 -6.67 22.44
CA ARG A 247 0.08 -7.28 22.59
C ARG A 247 -1.00 -6.26 22.95
N SER A 248 -0.71 -5.34 23.87
CA SER A 248 -1.66 -4.29 24.26
C SER A 248 -1.98 -3.33 23.10
N LEU A 249 -0.96 -2.98 22.30
CA LEU A 249 -1.11 -2.12 21.11
C LEU A 249 -1.91 -2.82 20.03
N PHE A 250 -1.65 -4.10 19.76
CA PHE A 250 -2.43 -4.86 18.78
C PHE A 250 -3.89 -5.04 19.21
N LYS A 251 -4.16 -5.36 20.49
CA LYS A 251 -5.53 -5.42 21.03
C LYS A 251 -6.26 -4.10 20.86
N ARG A 252 -5.63 -2.97 21.22
CA ARG A 252 -6.21 -1.64 21.06
C ARG A 252 -6.42 -1.29 19.58
N GLY A 253 -5.46 -1.60 18.72
CA GLY A 253 -5.57 -1.41 17.29
C GLY A 253 -6.74 -2.20 16.70
N HIS A 254 -6.95 -3.45 17.13
CA HIS A 254 -8.03 -4.30 16.68
C HIS A 254 -9.41 -3.81 17.15
N GLN A 255 -9.53 -3.36 18.41
CA GLN A 255 -10.76 -2.73 18.91
C GLN A 255 -11.18 -1.51 18.06
N LEU A 256 -10.20 -0.75 17.56
CA LEU A 256 -10.45 0.44 16.75
C LEU A 256 -10.62 0.12 15.25
N ASN A 257 -9.97 -0.94 14.77
CA ASN A 257 -9.95 -1.39 13.38
C ASN A 257 -10.13 -2.92 13.32
N ALA A 258 -11.37 -3.39 13.53
CA ALA A 258 -11.65 -4.82 13.66
C ALA A 258 -11.35 -5.65 12.40
N LEU A 259 -11.41 -5.02 11.21
CA LEU A 259 -11.25 -5.68 9.91
C LEU A 259 -9.84 -5.51 9.30
N ASP A 260 -8.83 -5.14 10.09
CA ASP A 260 -7.47 -4.93 9.58
C ASP A 260 -6.66 -6.23 9.58
N ALA A 261 -6.64 -6.94 8.45
CA ALA A 261 -5.95 -8.22 8.31
C ALA A 261 -4.44 -8.17 8.57
N PRO A 262 -3.67 -7.15 8.13
CA PRO A 262 -2.26 -7.00 8.51
C PRO A 262 -2.02 -6.89 10.02
N LEU A 263 -2.91 -6.22 10.75
CA LEU A 263 -2.82 -6.10 12.21
C LEU A 263 -3.09 -7.43 12.90
N LEU A 264 -4.13 -8.15 12.46
CA LEU A 264 -4.45 -9.49 12.94
C LEU A 264 -3.32 -10.48 12.66
N GLN A 265 -2.70 -10.41 11.48
CA GLN A 265 -1.52 -11.20 11.14
C GLN A 265 -0.34 -10.91 12.08
N ALA A 266 -0.02 -9.64 12.31
CA ALA A 266 1.08 -9.26 13.19
C ALA A 266 0.85 -9.74 14.64
N TRP A 267 -0.39 -9.64 15.11
CA TRP A 267 -0.79 -10.14 16.43
C TRP A 267 -0.74 -11.67 16.51
N ALA A 268 -1.26 -12.38 15.51
CA ALA A 268 -1.20 -13.83 15.44
C ALA A 268 0.25 -14.35 15.45
N LEU A 269 1.15 -13.67 14.72
CA LEU A 269 2.58 -13.98 14.73
C LEU A 269 3.21 -13.72 16.10
N LEU A 270 2.78 -12.68 16.83
CA LEU A 270 3.24 -12.44 18.20
C LEU A 270 2.80 -13.56 19.15
N GLU A 271 1.53 -13.98 19.11
CA GLU A 271 1.03 -15.04 19.99
C GLU A 271 1.63 -16.41 19.63
N ARG A 272 1.86 -16.68 18.34
CA ARG A 272 2.62 -17.85 17.89
C ARG A 272 4.01 -17.89 18.51
N ASP A 273 4.75 -16.78 18.41
CA ASP A 273 6.12 -16.71 18.93
C ASP A 273 6.14 -16.82 20.46
N ALA A 274 5.03 -16.46 21.14
CA ALA A 274 4.81 -16.68 22.57
C ALA A 274 4.31 -18.10 22.93
N GLY A 275 4.19 -19.02 21.96
CA GLY A 275 3.74 -20.40 22.16
C GLY A 275 2.23 -20.60 22.28
N LYS A 276 1.43 -19.55 22.14
CA LYS A 276 -0.03 -19.61 22.25
C LYS A 276 -0.68 -19.94 20.91
N LEU A 277 -0.56 -21.20 20.51
CA LEU A 277 -0.97 -21.67 19.18
C LEU A 277 -2.48 -21.49 18.93
N ASP A 278 -3.33 -21.75 19.92
CA ASP A 278 -4.79 -21.65 19.74
C ASP A 278 -5.27 -20.21 19.58
N GLU A 279 -4.74 -19.28 20.37
CA GLU A 279 -4.99 -17.84 20.19
C GLU A 279 -4.52 -17.38 18.80
N ALA A 280 -3.34 -17.83 18.36
CA ALA A 280 -2.81 -17.51 17.03
C ALA A 280 -3.72 -18.03 15.91
N ARG A 281 -4.26 -19.25 16.02
CA ARG A 281 -5.22 -19.82 15.05
C ARG A 281 -6.48 -18.97 14.92
N GLN A 282 -7.08 -18.57 16.05
CA GLN A 282 -8.27 -17.73 16.04
C GLN A 282 -8.00 -16.37 15.38
N LEU A 283 -6.83 -15.79 15.63
CA LEU A 283 -6.42 -14.52 15.02
C LEU A 283 -6.15 -14.65 13.51
N PHE A 284 -5.54 -15.75 13.05
CA PHE A 284 -5.37 -16.01 11.63
C PHE A 284 -6.70 -16.26 10.92
N GLU A 285 -7.62 -16.98 11.55
CA GLU A 285 -8.97 -17.18 11.03
C GLU A 285 -9.75 -15.87 10.94
N ALA A 286 -9.67 -15.02 11.97
CA ALA A 286 -10.26 -13.68 11.93
C ALA A 286 -9.62 -12.83 10.81
N GLY A 287 -8.30 -12.91 10.64
CA GLY A 287 -7.57 -12.19 9.59
C GLY A 287 -7.96 -12.63 8.18
N SER A 288 -8.15 -13.93 7.97
CA SER A 288 -8.53 -14.48 6.66
C SER A 288 -9.98 -14.16 6.30
N ARG A 289 -10.87 -14.06 7.29
CA ARG A 289 -12.25 -13.58 7.10
C ARG A 289 -12.29 -12.07 6.84
N ALA A 290 -11.41 -11.29 7.49
CA ALA A 290 -11.35 -9.84 7.34
C ALA A 290 -10.87 -9.42 5.94
N ASP A 291 -9.81 -10.05 5.44
CA ASP A 291 -9.38 -9.91 4.04
C ASP A 291 -8.87 -11.24 3.49
N PRO A 292 -9.72 -11.97 2.73
CA PRO A 292 -9.31 -13.22 2.09
C PRO A 292 -8.14 -13.05 1.12
N HIS A 293 -7.95 -11.85 0.58
CA HIS A 293 -6.92 -11.55 -0.41
C HIS A 293 -5.55 -11.24 0.22
N HIS A 294 -5.47 -11.12 1.54
CA HIS A 294 -4.22 -10.86 2.25
C HIS A 294 -3.44 -12.17 2.46
N LEU A 295 -2.69 -12.55 1.41
CA LEU A 295 -2.02 -13.86 1.31
C LEU A 295 -1.02 -14.18 2.42
N HIS A 296 -0.46 -13.15 3.06
CA HIS A 296 0.47 -13.34 4.17
C HIS A 296 -0.20 -13.98 5.40
N VAL A 297 -1.52 -13.84 5.58
CA VAL A 297 -2.25 -14.56 6.64
C VAL A 297 -2.30 -16.06 6.35
N TRP A 298 -2.66 -16.44 5.12
CA TRP A 298 -2.71 -17.85 4.71
C TRP A 298 -1.35 -18.52 4.78
N GLN A 299 -0.30 -17.83 4.32
CA GLN A 299 1.07 -18.31 4.40
C GLN A 299 1.52 -18.51 5.85
N ALA A 300 1.31 -17.52 6.72
CA ALA A 300 1.69 -17.60 8.12
C ALA A 300 0.91 -18.67 8.89
N TRP A 301 -0.38 -18.83 8.60
CA TRP A 301 -1.23 -19.84 9.23
C TRP A 301 -0.88 -21.26 8.75
N GLY A 302 -0.65 -21.47 7.45
CA GLY A 302 -0.21 -22.76 6.94
C GLY A 302 1.15 -23.18 7.53
N VAL A 303 2.09 -22.24 7.67
CA VAL A 303 3.39 -22.49 8.33
C VAL A 303 3.23 -22.79 9.83
N LEU A 304 2.28 -22.15 10.52
CA LEU A 304 1.95 -22.46 11.91
C LEU A 304 1.51 -23.93 12.04
N GLU A 305 0.54 -24.36 11.23
CA GLU A 305 0.01 -25.73 11.28
C GLU A 305 1.06 -26.76 10.87
N HIS A 306 1.91 -26.43 9.89
CA HIS A 306 3.03 -27.27 9.50
C HIS A 306 3.98 -27.51 10.69
N LYS A 307 4.40 -26.45 11.38
CA LYS A 307 5.26 -26.57 12.57
C LYS A 307 4.59 -27.29 13.74
N ALA A 308 3.26 -27.23 13.83
CA ALA A 308 2.47 -27.96 14.82
C ALA A 308 2.24 -29.44 14.44
N GLY A 309 2.71 -29.90 13.27
CA GLY A 309 2.53 -31.28 12.78
C GLY A 309 1.19 -31.54 12.07
N ASN A 310 0.34 -30.53 11.91
CA ASN A 310 -0.98 -30.65 11.27
C ASN A 310 -0.87 -30.53 9.74
N ILE A 311 -0.21 -31.51 9.11
CA ILE A 311 0.16 -31.47 7.67
C ILE A 311 -1.07 -31.33 6.76
N SER A 312 -2.14 -32.11 7.00
CA SER A 312 -3.36 -32.05 6.18
C SER A 312 -3.99 -30.66 6.21
N ARG A 313 -4.07 -30.05 7.40
CA ARG A 313 -4.62 -28.71 7.57
C ARG A 313 -3.74 -27.65 6.92
N ALA A 314 -2.42 -27.78 7.02
CA ALA A 314 -1.49 -26.87 6.35
C ALA A 314 -1.69 -26.86 4.82
N ARG A 315 -1.86 -28.04 4.20
CA ARG A 315 -2.17 -28.17 2.76
C ARG A 315 -3.46 -27.45 2.38
N GLU A 316 -4.54 -27.66 3.13
CA GLU A 316 -5.82 -26.98 2.90
C GLU A 316 -5.68 -25.45 2.96
N LEU A 317 -4.94 -24.94 3.95
CA LEU A 317 -4.73 -23.50 4.13
C LEU A 317 -3.91 -22.90 2.99
N PHE A 318 -2.86 -23.59 2.52
CA PHE A 318 -2.10 -23.15 1.35
C PHE A 318 -2.96 -23.16 0.09
N GLN A 319 -3.77 -24.19 -0.11
CA GLN A 319 -4.70 -24.28 -1.24
C GLN A 319 -5.73 -23.13 -1.22
N GLN A 320 -6.31 -22.81 -0.07
CA GLN A 320 -7.21 -21.66 0.10
C GLN A 320 -6.51 -20.33 -0.21
N GLY A 321 -5.27 -20.14 0.25
CA GLY A 321 -4.48 -18.96 -0.05
C GLY A 321 -4.21 -18.79 -1.55
N VAL A 322 -3.90 -19.89 -2.26
CA VAL A 322 -3.72 -19.88 -3.72
C VAL A 322 -5.01 -19.48 -4.43
N TRP A 323 -6.15 -20.05 -4.04
CA TRP A 323 -7.44 -19.74 -4.66
C TRP A 323 -7.94 -18.33 -4.39
N ALA A 324 -7.51 -17.70 -3.28
CA ALA A 324 -7.86 -16.33 -2.98
C ALA A 324 -7.26 -15.32 -3.98
N GLN A 325 -6.02 -15.54 -4.44
CA GLN A 325 -5.41 -14.73 -5.51
C GLN A 325 -4.54 -15.57 -6.47
N PRO A 326 -5.15 -16.28 -7.43
CA PRO A 326 -4.40 -17.18 -8.32
C PRO A 326 -3.41 -16.47 -9.26
N ARG A 327 -3.63 -15.17 -9.53
CA ARG A 327 -2.85 -14.36 -10.50
C ARG A 327 -1.99 -13.28 -9.84
N GLY A 328 -1.96 -13.19 -8.51
CA GLY A 328 -1.20 -12.17 -7.80
C GLY A 328 0.25 -12.59 -7.60
N LYS A 329 1.22 -11.68 -7.76
CA LYS A 329 2.65 -11.99 -7.49
C LYS A 329 2.89 -12.53 -6.08
N ALA A 330 2.16 -11.99 -5.09
CA ALA A 330 2.28 -12.41 -3.70
C ALA A 330 1.90 -13.88 -3.45
N VAL A 331 1.21 -14.55 -4.38
CA VAL A 331 0.88 -15.98 -4.26
C VAL A 331 2.14 -16.85 -4.33
N ALA A 332 3.24 -16.33 -4.90
CA ALA A 332 4.54 -16.99 -4.90
C ALA A 332 5.01 -17.37 -3.49
N TYR A 333 4.70 -16.56 -2.46
CA TYR A 333 5.04 -16.86 -1.06
C TYR A 333 4.24 -18.04 -0.50
N VAL A 334 2.98 -18.20 -0.93
CA VAL A 334 2.14 -19.33 -0.51
C VAL A 334 2.60 -20.62 -1.19
N TRP A 335 2.88 -20.56 -2.50
CA TRP A 335 3.44 -21.68 -3.26
C TRP A 335 4.79 -22.13 -2.71
N GLN A 336 5.68 -21.18 -2.38
CA GLN A 336 6.99 -21.46 -1.79
C GLN A 336 6.84 -22.14 -0.42
N ALA A 337 5.97 -21.64 0.45
CA ALA A 337 5.74 -22.26 1.76
C ALA A 337 5.15 -23.69 1.65
N TRP A 338 4.25 -23.92 0.69
CA TRP A 338 3.69 -25.25 0.43
C TRP A 338 4.75 -26.19 -0.14
N ALA A 339 5.59 -25.73 -1.08
CA ALA A 339 6.66 -26.53 -1.64
C ALA A 339 7.66 -26.99 -0.58
N VAL A 340 8.03 -26.11 0.36
CA VAL A 340 8.90 -26.44 1.50
C VAL A 340 8.24 -27.51 2.39
N LEU A 341 6.93 -27.42 2.65
CA LEU A 341 6.21 -28.47 3.37
C LEU A 341 6.29 -29.82 2.65
N GLU A 342 6.00 -29.87 1.35
CA GLU A 342 6.02 -31.13 0.61
C GLU A 342 7.43 -31.73 0.52
N SER A 343 8.46 -30.89 0.41
CA SER A 343 9.85 -31.34 0.46
C SER A 343 10.18 -32.03 1.77
N GLN A 344 9.80 -31.43 2.90
CA GLN A 344 10.04 -32.00 4.23
C GLN A 344 9.26 -33.30 4.48
N GLN A 345 8.14 -33.49 3.79
CA GLN A 345 7.36 -34.74 3.82
C GLN A 345 7.89 -35.79 2.83
N GLY A 346 8.93 -35.49 2.03
CA GLY A 346 9.50 -36.40 1.03
C GLY A 346 8.79 -36.41 -0.32
N ASN A 347 7.79 -35.55 -0.53
CA ASN A 347 7.05 -35.43 -1.79
C ASN A 347 7.78 -34.52 -2.79
N VAL A 348 8.98 -34.93 -3.20
CA VAL A 348 9.90 -34.09 -4.00
C VAL A 348 9.31 -33.67 -5.35
N ASP A 349 8.59 -34.55 -6.03
CA ASP A 349 8.02 -34.23 -7.34
C ASP A 349 6.93 -33.16 -7.26
N LEU A 350 6.08 -33.24 -6.24
CA LEU A 350 5.08 -32.21 -5.96
C LEU A 350 5.77 -30.90 -5.54
N ALA A 351 6.76 -30.96 -4.65
CA ALA A 351 7.53 -29.79 -4.24
C ALA A 351 8.15 -29.05 -5.43
N ARG A 352 8.72 -29.78 -6.39
CA ARG A 352 9.24 -29.21 -7.65
C ARG A 352 8.14 -28.50 -8.44
N GLN A 353 6.98 -29.12 -8.63
CA GLN A 353 5.86 -28.49 -9.35
C GLN A 353 5.40 -27.20 -8.65
N LEU A 354 5.31 -27.21 -7.32
CA LEU A 354 4.93 -26.04 -6.53
C LEU A 354 5.98 -24.92 -6.64
N PHE A 355 7.28 -25.23 -6.62
CA PHE A 355 8.34 -24.24 -6.86
C PHE A 355 8.29 -23.66 -8.27
N LYS A 356 8.01 -24.49 -9.30
CA LYS A 356 7.77 -24.00 -10.67
C LYS A 356 6.61 -23.01 -10.70
N CYS A 357 5.51 -23.29 -10.01
CA CYS A 357 4.38 -22.36 -9.90
C CYS A 357 4.77 -21.06 -9.16
N ALA A 358 5.55 -21.16 -8.08
CA ALA A 358 6.01 -19.98 -7.32
C ALA A 358 6.83 -19.02 -8.20
N VAL A 359 7.79 -19.57 -8.94
CA VAL A 359 8.65 -18.81 -9.86
C VAL A 359 7.86 -18.25 -11.04
N LYS A 360 6.91 -19.01 -11.60
CA LYS A 360 6.01 -18.49 -12.65
C LYS A 360 5.16 -17.32 -12.16
N ALA A 361 4.72 -17.36 -10.90
CA ALA A 361 3.92 -16.29 -10.30
C ALA A 361 4.73 -15.03 -10.01
N ASP A 362 5.96 -15.18 -9.52
CA ASP A 362 6.90 -14.07 -9.36
C ASP A 362 8.33 -14.47 -9.74
N PRO A 363 8.74 -14.23 -11.01
CA PRO A 363 10.09 -14.57 -11.47
C PRO A 363 11.20 -13.83 -10.72
N ALA A 364 10.88 -12.68 -10.10
CA ALA A 364 11.84 -11.86 -9.36
C ALA A 364 12.02 -12.30 -7.89
N SER A 365 11.21 -13.25 -7.41
CA SER A 365 11.25 -13.70 -6.01
C SER A 365 12.52 -14.50 -5.70
N GLU A 366 13.52 -13.83 -5.12
CA GLU A 366 14.76 -14.46 -4.66
C GLU A 366 14.49 -15.62 -3.68
N ALA A 367 13.56 -15.42 -2.75
CA ALA A 367 13.22 -16.43 -1.73
C ALA A 367 12.72 -17.73 -2.35
N SER A 368 11.91 -17.64 -3.42
CA SER A 368 11.37 -18.82 -4.14
C SER A 368 12.48 -19.59 -4.85
N TRP A 369 13.37 -18.89 -5.55
CA TRP A 369 14.52 -19.51 -6.23
C TRP A 369 15.50 -20.16 -5.25
N LEU A 370 15.86 -19.47 -4.16
CA LEU A 370 16.78 -19.99 -3.15
C LEU A 370 16.20 -21.21 -2.43
N SER A 371 14.91 -21.18 -2.07
CA SER A 371 14.25 -22.32 -1.43
C SER A 371 14.22 -23.55 -2.34
N TRP A 372 14.02 -23.35 -3.64
CA TRP A 372 14.05 -24.46 -4.61
C TRP A 372 15.46 -25.00 -4.80
N ALA A 373 16.46 -24.13 -4.94
CA ALA A 373 17.86 -24.57 -5.04
C ALA A 373 18.30 -25.34 -3.79
N ALA A 374 17.95 -24.87 -2.58
CA ALA A 374 18.23 -25.57 -1.33
C ALA A 374 17.58 -26.96 -1.29
N MET A 375 16.32 -27.06 -1.72
CA MET A 375 15.62 -28.36 -1.84
C MET A 375 16.36 -29.32 -2.79
N GLU A 376 16.82 -28.87 -3.96
CA GLU A 376 17.57 -29.74 -4.89
C GLU A 376 18.94 -30.15 -4.33
N GLU A 377 19.61 -29.31 -3.53
CA GLU A 377 20.85 -29.68 -2.83
C GLU A 377 20.62 -30.75 -1.77
N GLU A 378 19.57 -30.61 -0.95
CA GLU A 378 19.18 -31.61 0.04
C GLU A 378 18.88 -32.97 -0.59
N GLN A 379 18.39 -32.98 -1.84
CA GLN A 379 18.13 -34.18 -2.62
C GLN A 379 19.35 -34.69 -3.41
N GLY A 380 20.53 -34.06 -3.26
CA GLY A 380 21.78 -34.44 -3.93
C GLY A 380 21.92 -33.97 -5.39
N ALA A 381 20.97 -33.18 -5.91
CA ALA A 381 20.97 -32.65 -7.28
C ALA A 381 21.75 -31.32 -7.39
N VAL A 382 23.04 -31.34 -7.00
CA VAL A 382 23.91 -30.15 -6.89
C VAL A 382 24.03 -29.37 -8.21
N GLN A 383 24.09 -30.06 -9.35
CA GLN A 383 24.15 -29.42 -10.68
C GLN A 383 22.90 -28.59 -10.97
N ARG A 384 21.71 -29.14 -10.68
CA ARG A 384 20.44 -28.42 -10.88
C ARG A 384 20.32 -27.23 -9.93
N ALA A 385 20.77 -27.37 -8.68
CA ALA A 385 20.79 -26.25 -7.75
C ALA A 385 21.68 -25.10 -8.23
N ALA A 386 22.86 -25.42 -8.80
CA ALA A 386 23.74 -24.42 -9.40
C ALA A 386 23.11 -23.76 -10.63
N GLU A 387 22.44 -24.53 -11.49
CA GLU A 387 21.68 -24.02 -12.63
C GLU A 387 20.58 -23.05 -12.17
N LEU A 388 19.76 -23.43 -11.18
CA LEU A 388 18.69 -22.57 -10.64
C LEU A 388 19.24 -21.25 -10.09
N ARG A 389 20.40 -21.28 -9.43
CA ARG A 389 21.11 -20.07 -8.97
C ARG A 389 21.63 -19.23 -10.13
N SER A 390 22.14 -19.85 -11.20
CA SER A 390 22.58 -19.13 -12.39
C SER A 390 21.41 -18.52 -13.19
N TYR A 391 20.28 -19.23 -13.30
CA TYR A 391 19.07 -18.74 -13.97
C TYR A 391 18.51 -17.50 -13.26
N ARG A 392 18.55 -17.49 -11.93
CA ARG A 392 18.23 -16.30 -11.14
C ARG A 392 19.12 -15.10 -11.53
N MET A 393 20.42 -15.32 -11.72
CA MET A 393 21.38 -14.26 -12.06
C MET A 393 21.22 -13.77 -13.51
N GLN A 394 20.87 -14.67 -14.43
CA GLN A 394 20.64 -14.35 -15.86
C GLN A 394 19.27 -13.72 -16.13
N GLY A 395 18.27 -14.02 -15.29
CA GLY A 395 16.87 -13.60 -15.42
C GLY A 395 16.57 -12.10 -15.25
N PHE A 396 17.57 -11.23 -15.30
CA PHE A 396 17.38 -9.78 -15.38
C PHE A 396 17.50 -9.21 -16.81
N ASN A 397 17.96 -9.98 -17.81
CA ASN A 397 18.12 -9.45 -19.18
C ASN A 397 17.40 -10.21 -20.31
N GLU A 398 17.04 -11.48 -20.20
CA GLU A 398 16.19 -12.15 -21.20
C GLU A 398 15.76 -13.52 -20.64
N ILE A 399 14.46 -13.75 -20.47
CA ILE A 399 13.94 -15.03 -20.00
C ILE A 399 13.85 -15.98 -21.20
N VAL A 400 14.91 -16.75 -21.44
CA VAL A 400 14.83 -17.98 -22.21
C VAL A 400 14.46 -19.08 -21.22
N LEU A 401 13.21 -19.54 -21.27
CA LEU A 401 12.80 -20.76 -20.56
C LEU A 401 13.57 -21.94 -21.18
N PRO A 402 14.18 -22.83 -20.38
CA PRO A 402 14.86 -24.02 -20.92
C PRO A 402 13.87 -24.93 -21.64
N ALA A 403 14.29 -25.50 -22.77
CA ALA A 403 13.49 -26.46 -23.53
C ALA A 403 13.19 -27.71 -22.68
N GLY A 404 11.91 -28.07 -22.55
CA GLY A 404 11.43 -29.20 -21.75
C GLY A 404 10.58 -28.83 -20.53
N PHE A 405 10.13 -27.57 -20.44
CA PHE A 405 9.26 -27.05 -19.37
C PHE A 405 7.78 -26.96 -19.74
#